data_AF-A0A2X2C7I1-F1
#
_entry.id   AF-A0A2X2C7I1-F1
#
_cell.length_a   1.000
_cell.length_b   1.000
_cell.length_c   1.000
_cell.angle_alpha   90.00
_cell.angle_beta   90.00
_cell.angle_gamma   90.00
#
_symmetry.space_group_name_H-M   'P 1'
#
loop_
_entity.id
_entity.type
_entity.pdbx_description
1 polymer ?
#
loop_
_entity_poly.entity_id
_entity_poly.type
_entity_poly.pdbx_seq_one_letter_code
_entity_poly.pdbx_strand_id
1 'polypeptide(L)' 'MIHAFIKKGSFQDSVSLMIISRKLSEAPEVEEISVMMGTPANKSLLDVTGFWHDIFNESDT' A
#
# COMPACT_ATOMS: atom_id res chain seq x y z
N MET A 1 -5.74 -2.93 14.69
CA MET A 1 -6.88 -2.99 13.75
C MET A 1 -6.40 -2.39 12.45
N ILE A 2 -6.53 -3.10 11.33
CA ILE A 2 -6.03 -2.66 10.03
C ILE A 2 -7.10 -1.79 9.37
N HIS A 3 -6.72 -0.59 8.94
CA HIS A 3 -7.57 0.27 8.14
C HIS A 3 -7.06 0.24 6.70
N ALA A 4 -7.95 -0.01 5.75
CA ALA A 4 -7.61 -0.12 4.33
C ALA A 4 -8.58 0.71 3.48
N PHE A 5 -8.05 1.31 2.41
CA PHE A 5 -8.82 2.09 1.44
C PHE A 5 -8.28 1.86 0.03
N ILE A 6 -9.14 2.00 -0.98
CA ILE A 6 -8.78 1.92 -2.40
C ILE A 6 -9.16 3.21 -3.11
N LYS A 7 -8.22 3.77 -3.88
CA LYS A 7 -8.47 4.89 -4.80
C LYS A 7 -8.59 4.38 -6.24
N LYS A 8 -9.81 4.05 -6.66
CA LYS A 8 -10.08 3.59 -8.04
C LYS A 8 -9.67 4.65 -9.08
N GLY A 9 -9.20 4.20 -10.24
CA GLY A 9 -8.73 5.06 -11.33
C GLY A 9 -7.42 5.80 -11.05
N SER A 10 -6.70 5.46 -9.97
CA SER A 10 -5.41 6.06 -9.63
C SER A 10 -4.26 5.10 -9.95
N PHE A 11 -3.51 5.41 -11.00
CA PHE A 11 -2.30 4.67 -11.35
C PHE A 11 -1.08 5.49 -10.92
N GLN A 12 -0.15 4.84 -10.22
CA GLN A 12 1.06 5.46 -9.69
C GLN A 12 2.28 4.82 -10.33
N ASP A 13 3.23 5.63 -10.76
CA ASP A 13 4.54 5.17 -11.21
C ASP A 13 5.52 5.02 -10.03
N SER A 14 6.69 4.44 -10.32
CA SER A 14 7.73 4.22 -9.30
C SER A 14 8.26 5.51 -8.64
N VAL A 15 8.26 6.64 -9.35
CA VAL A 15 8.73 7.93 -8.80
C VAL A 15 7.70 8.48 -7.82
N SER A 16 6.42 8.39 -8.17
CA SER A 16 5.30 8.77 -7.33
C SER A 16 5.28 7.95 -6.04
N LEU A 17 5.53 6.64 -6.12
CA LEU A 17 5.68 5.75 -4.96
C LEU A 17 6.89 6.12 -4.08
N MET A 18 8.00 6.53 -4.68
CA MET A 18 9.18 6.99 -3.93
C MET A 18 8.90 8.27 -3.15
N ILE A 19 8.23 9.24 -3.78
CA ILE A 19 7.92 10.53 -3.15
C ILE A 19 6.94 10.35 -2.00
N ILE A 20 5.89 9.55 -2.18
CA ILE A 20 4.91 9.32 -1.10
C ILE A 20 5.54 8.58 0.07
N SER A 21 6.41 7.60 -0.19
CA SER A 21 7.18 6.89 0.84
C SER A 21 7.95 7.89 1.72
N ARG A 22 8.76 8.77 1.11
CA ARG A 22 9.52 9.79 1.86
C ARG A 22 8.63 10.69 2.71
N LYS A 23 7.56 11.22 2.12
CA LYS A 23 6.63 12.12 2.81
C LYS A 23 5.94 11.45 4.01
N LEU A 24 5.61 10.16 3.90
CA LEU A 24 4.99 9.42 4.99
C LEU A 24 6.00 9.10 6.10
N SER A 25 7.26 8.81 5.76
CA SER A 25 8.32 8.59 6.76
C SER A 25 8.69 9.83 7.57
N GLU A 26 8.39 11.03 7.07
CA GLU A 26 8.62 12.29 7.77
C GLU A 26 7.53 12.62 8.80
N ALA A 27 6.40 11.91 8.77
CA ALA A 27 5.27 12.16 9.66
C ALA A 27 5.56 11.61 11.08
N PRO A 28 5.50 12.43 12.14
CA PRO A 28 5.88 12.02 13.50
C PRO A 28 5.00 10.94 14.11
N GLU A 29 3.76 10.78 13.61
CA GLU A 29 2.83 9.73 14.02
C GLU A 29 3.09 8.37 13.36
N VAL A 30 4.05 8.30 12.42
CA VAL A 30 4.35 7.12 11.63
C VAL A 30 5.63 6.46 12.15
N GLU A 31 5.51 5.26 12.72
CA GLU A 31 6.65 4.50 13.22
C GLU A 31 7.34 3.69 12.10
N GLU A 32 6.56 3.05 11.22
CA GLU A 32 7.06 2.25 10.11
C GLU A 32 6.14 2.38 8.89
N ILE A 33 6.74 2.38 7.69
CA ILE A 33 6.01 2.34 6.43
C ILE A 33 6.61 1.32 5.47
N SER A 34 5.74 0.76 4.64
CA SER A 34 6.13 -0.03 3.49
C SER A 34 5.34 0.43 2.27
N VAL A 35 6.04 0.70 1.17
CA VAL A 35 5.43 1.05 -0.11
C VAL A 35 5.84 -0.01 -1.13
N MET A 36 4.85 -0.64 -1.74
CA MET A 36 5.06 -1.73 -2.68
C MET A 36 4.16 -1.56 -3.90
N MET A 37 4.64 -1.96 -5.07
CA MET A 37 3.77 -2.07 -6.25
C MET A 37 2.75 -3.19 -6.03
N GLY A 38 1.53 -3.05 -6.53
CA GLY A 38 0.46 -4.06 -6.44
C GLY A 38 0.68 -5.29 -7.33
N THR A 39 1.91 -5.77 -7.49
CA THR A 39 2.20 -7.01 -8.22
C THR A 39 1.65 -8.22 -7.45
N PRO A 40 1.34 -9.34 -8.12
CA PRO A 40 0.83 -10.53 -7.45
C PRO A 40 1.71 -11.04 -6.30
N ALA A 41 3.04 -10.93 -6.46
CA ALA A 41 4.01 -11.30 -5.43
C ALA A 41 3.86 -10.43 -4.17
N ASN A 42 3.74 -9.12 -4.34
CA ASN A 42 3.60 -8.18 -3.22
C ASN A 42 2.23 -8.31 -2.53
N LYS A 43 1.16 -8.58 -3.28
CA LYS A 43 -0.16 -8.90 -2.71
C LYS A 43 -0.10 -10.12 -1.79
N SER A 44 0.63 -11.16 -2.19
CA SER A 44 0.81 -12.38 -1.38
C SER A 44 1.58 -12.10 -0.09
N LEU A 45 2.53 -11.15 -0.09
CA LEU A 45 3.26 -10.74 1.12
C LEU A 45 2.35 -10.07 2.16
N LEU A 46 1.36 -9.29 1.72
CA LEU A 46 0.39 -8.67 2.63
C LEU A 46 -0.43 -9.72 3.39
N ASP A 47 -0.78 -10.83 2.73
CA ASP A 47 -1.49 -11.95 3.36
C ASP A 47 -0.64 -12.63 4.43
N VAL A 48 0.61 -12.99 4.09
CA VAL A 48 1.53 -13.67 5.02
C VAL A 48 1.91 -12.81 6.23
N THR A 49 2.03 -11.49 6.05
CA THR A 49 2.36 -10.55 7.12
C THR A 49 1.14 -10.17 7.99
N GLY A 50 -0.06 -10.62 7.61
CA GLY A 50 -1.30 -10.26 8.29
C GLY A 50 -1.78 -8.84 7.98
N PHE A 51 -1.23 -8.16 6.97
CA PHE A 51 -1.67 -6.83 6.51
C PHE A 51 -2.74 -6.88 5.42
N TRP A 52 -3.21 -8.07 5.04
CA TRP A 52 -4.28 -8.22 4.07
C TRP A 52 -5.62 -7.72 4.62
N HIS A 53 -6.39 -7.09 3.73
CA HIS A 53 -7.74 -6.64 4.00
C HIS A 53 -8.63 -6.95 2.80
N ASP A 54 -9.83 -7.48 3.03
CA ASP A 54 -10.71 -8.00 1.96
C ASP A 54 -11.08 -6.95 0.90
N ILE A 55 -11.06 -5.66 1.25
CA ILE A 55 -11.26 -4.56 0.31
C ILE A 55 -10.30 -4.65 -0.89
N PHE A 56 -9.07 -5.17 -0.71
CA PHE A 56 -8.07 -5.31 -1.77
C PHE A 56 -8.51 -6.23 -2.91
N ASN A 57 -9.52 -7.08 -2.70
CA ASN A 57 -10.15 -7.85 -3.77
C ASN A 57 -10.85 -6.97 -4.82
N GLU A 58 -11.20 -5.73 -4.48
CA GLU A 58 -11.76 -4.74 -5.41
C GLU A 58 -10.71 -3.93 -6.17
N SER A 59 -9.41 -4.17 -5.96
CA SER A 59 -8.36 -3.37 -6.63
C SER A 59 -8.22 -3.67 -8.11
N ASP A 60 -8.65 -4.86 -8.53
CA ASP A 60 -8.50 -5.39 -9.89
C ASP A 60 -9.77 -5.22 -10.74
N THR A 61 -10.79 -4.56 -10.18
CA THR A 61 -12.10 -4.27 -10.81
C THR A 61 -12.34 -2.77 -10.93
#